data_AF-A0A9D1UQX9-F1
#
_entry.id   AF-A0A9D1UQX9-F1
#
_cell.length_a   1.000
_cell.length_b   1.000
_cell.length_c   1.000
_cell.angle_alpha   90.00
_cell.angle_beta   90.00
_cell.angle_gamma   90.00
#
_symmetry.space_group_name_H-M   'P 1'
#
loop_
_entity.id
_entity.type
_entity.pdbx_description
1 polymer ?
#
loop_
_entity_poly.entity_id
_entity_poly.type
_entity_poly.pdbx_seq_one_letter_code
_entity_poly.pdbx_strand_id
1 'polypeptide(L)'
;MPVNMTDQQLDSWVKEAEDGYDIDVLKKRGRGRPGRGARPSQVVAVRLTQEELHALDKIAAKQQMSRSELMRRAINTYTDVA
;
A
#
# COMPACT_ATOMS: atom_id res chain seq x y z
N MET A 1 20.98 -10.48 5.88
CA MET A 1 21.22 -11.84 5.36
C MET A 1 21.93 -11.69 4.03
N PRO A 2 23.18 -12.18 3.86
CA PRO A 2 23.79 -12.19 2.54
C PRO A 2 22.99 -13.14 1.65
N VAL A 3 22.71 -12.73 0.42
CA VAL A 3 22.04 -13.57 -0.56
C VAL A 3 23.09 -14.55 -1.09
N ASN A 4 22.94 -15.84 -0.78
CA ASN A 4 23.78 -16.89 -1.36
C ASN A 4 23.26 -17.20 -2.76
N MET A 5 24.08 -16.91 -3.76
CA MET A 5 23.77 -17.12 -5.16
C MET A 5 24.89 -17.91 -5.82
N THR A 6 24.53 -18.81 -6.73
CA THR A 6 25.50 -19.62 -7.47
C THR A 6 25.91 -18.93 -8.77
N ASP A 7 27.11 -19.22 -9.27
CA ASP A 7 27.62 -18.65 -10.54
C ASP A 7 26.69 -18.97 -11.72
N GLN A 8 26.07 -20.15 -11.70
CA GLN A 8 25.07 -20.53 -12.70
C GLN A 8 23.81 -19.64 -12.69
N GLN A 9 23.38 -19.17 -11.51
CA GLN A 9 22.29 -18.20 -11.42
C GLN A 9 22.72 -16.84 -11.98
N LEU A 10 23.98 -16.45 -11.76
CA LEU A 10 24.53 -15.21 -12.32
C LEU A 10 24.53 -15.24 -13.84
N ASP A 11 25.08 -16.30 -14.43
CA ASP A 11 25.15 -16.46 -15.89
C ASP A 11 23.76 -16.45 -16.52
N SER A 12 22.76 -17.04 -15.85
CA SER A 12 21.38 -17.03 -16.33
C SER A 12 20.78 -15.63 -16.39
N TRP A 13 21.02 -14.79 -15.36
CA TRP A 13 20.52 -13.41 -15.32
C TRP A 13 21.29 -12.48 -16.26
N VAL A 14 22.58 -12.71 -16.44
CA VAL A 14 23.39 -11.97 -17.42
C VAL A 14 22.84 -12.22 -18.82
N LYS A 15 22.63 -13.49 -19.17
CA LYS A 15 22.06 -13.86 -20.46
C LYS A 15 20.66 -13.30 -20.68
N GLU A 16 19.79 -13.37 -19.66
CA GLU A 16 18.45 -12.78 -19.69
C GLU A 16 18.49 -11.26 -19.92
N ALA A 17 19.46 -10.56 -19.32
CA ALA A 17 19.63 -9.13 -19.50
C ALA A 17 20.19 -8.78 -20.90
N GLU A 18 21.09 -9.60 -21.44
CA GLU A 18 21.68 -9.44 -22.79
C GLU A 18 20.68 -9.75 -23.91
N ASP A 19 19.83 -10.78 -23.73
CA ASP A 19 18.75 -11.13 -24.65
C ASP A 19 17.67 -10.03 -24.73
N GLY A 20 17.60 -9.18 -23.69
CA GLY A 20 16.74 -8.02 -23.61
C GLY A 20 15.32 -8.37 -23.15
N TYR A 21 14.74 -7.49 -22.33
CA TYR A 21 13.39 -7.68 -21.81
C TYR A 21 12.33 -7.10 -22.75
N ASP A 22 11.25 -7.87 -22.98
CA ASP A 22 10.06 -7.36 -23.67
C ASP A 22 9.36 -6.31 -22.79
N ILE A 23 9.51 -5.04 -23.19
CA ILE A 23 8.97 -3.88 -22.50
C ILE A 23 7.43 -3.93 -22.46
N ASP A 24 6.78 -4.50 -23.46
CA ASP A 24 5.31 -4.57 -23.54
C ASP A 24 4.74 -5.61 -22.57
N VAL A 25 5.49 -6.68 -22.29
CA VAL A 25 5.19 -7.64 -21.22
C VAL A 25 5.43 -7.00 -19.83
N LEU A 26 6.54 -6.29 -19.64
CA LEU A 26 6.86 -5.63 -18.37
C LEU A 26 5.92 -4.46 -18.04
N LYS A 27 5.38 -3.78 -19.06
CA LYS A 27 4.41 -2.68 -18.91
C LYS A 27 2.98 -3.13 -18.65
N LYS A 28 2.65 -4.43 -18.77
CA LYS A 28 1.39 -5.01 -18.26
C LYS A 28 1.39 -5.07 -16.73
N ARG A 29 1.67 -3.94 -16.09
CA ARG A 29 1.29 -3.73 -14.69
C ARG A 29 -0.23 -3.72 -14.69
N GLY A 30 -0.85 -4.76 -14.13
CA GLY A 30 -2.29 -4.79 -13.86
C GLY A 30 -2.74 -3.52 -13.12
N ARG A 31 -4.05 -3.24 -13.12
CA ARG A 31 -4.69 -2.02 -12.56
C ARG A 31 -4.16 -1.65 -11.16
N GLY A 32 -3.05 -0.91 -11.11
CA GLY A 32 -2.41 -0.37 -9.92
C GLY A 32 -2.60 -1.18 -8.64
N ARG A 33 -2.75 -0.47 -7.52
CA ARG A 33 -3.35 -1.06 -6.32
C ARG A 33 -4.87 -1.15 -6.55
N PRO A 34 -5.54 -2.24 -6.14
CA PRO A 34 -7.00 -2.30 -6.16
C PRO A 34 -7.58 -1.04 -5.51
N GLY A 35 -8.45 -0.34 -6.23
CA GLY A 35 -9.18 0.79 -5.68
C GLY A 35 -10.07 0.29 -4.54
N ARG A 36 -10.23 1.08 -3.47
CA ARG A 36 -11.07 0.68 -2.32
C ARG A 36 -12.57 0.70 -2.58
N GLY A 37 -13.00 0.95 -3.82
CA GLY A 37 -14.39 0.96 -4.24
C GLY A 37 -14.51 0.96 -5.76
N ALA A 38 -15.75 0.98 -6.26
CA ALA A 38 -16.05 1.05 -7.68
C ALA A 38 -15.46 2.29 -8.36
N ARG A 39 -15.27 3.38 -7.59
CA ARG A 39 -14.66 4.65 -8.02
C ARG A 39 -13.47 5.01 -7.13
N PRO A 40 -12.55 5.88 -7.60
CA PRO A 40 -11.47 6.41 -6.77
C PRO A 40 -12.01 7.06 -5.49
N SER A 41 -11.32 6.86 -4.36
CA SER A 41 -11.70 7.50 -3.10
C SER A 41 -11.47 9.02 -3.18
N GLN A 42 -12.45 9.79 -2.70
CA GLN A 42 -12.33 11.25 -2.59
C GLN A 42 -11.56 11.62 -1.31
N VAL A 43 -10.63 12.56 -1.41
CA VAL A 43 -9.94 13.13 -0.25
C VAL A 43 -10.75 14.31 0.28
N VAL A 44 -11.15 14.24 1.56
CA VAL A 44 -11.89 15.29 2.26
C VAL A 44 -10.99 15.86 3.36
N ALA A 45 -10.79 17.17 3.37
CA ALA A 45 -10.02 17.85 4.42
C ALA A 45 -10.90 18.08 5.66
N VAL A 46 -10.45 17.60 6.81
CA VAL A 46 -11.10 17.81 8.12
C VAL A 46 -10.13 18.56 9.02
N ARG A 47 -10.61 19.62 9.69
CA ARG A 47 -9.81 20.36 10.67
C ARG A 47 -9.86 19.61 11.99
N LEU A 48 -8.69 19.23 12.48
CA LEU A 48 -8.49 18.62 13.79
C LEU A 48 -7.45 19.44 14.53
N THR A 49 -7.68 19.64 15.83
CA THR A 49 -6.70 20.21 16.74
C THR A 49 -5.56 19.21 16.99
N GLN A 50 -4.43 19.70 17.50
CA GLN A 50 -3.30 18.83 17.85
C GLN A 50 -3.68 17.83 18.96
N GLU A 51 -4.51 18.25 19.91
CA GLU A 51 -4.98 17.40 21.00
C GLU A 51 -5.83 16.23 20.48
N GLU A 52 -6.74 16.50 19.53
CA GLU A 52 -7.54 15.47 18.87
C GLU A 52 -6.66 14.49 18.09
N LEU A 53 -5.65 14.98 17.35
CA LEU A 53 -4.71 14.10 16.64
C LEU A 53 -3.94 13.19 17.60
N HIS A 54 -3.44 13.73 18.72
CA HIS A 54 -2.75 12.95 19.74
C HIS A 54 -3.66 11.92 20.40
N ALA A 55 -4.94 12.25 20.63
CA ALA A 55 -5.92 11.30 21.14
C ALA A 55 -6.14 10.14 20.15
N LEU A 56 -6.27 10.44 18.85
CA LEU A 56 -6.43 9.43 17.81
C LEU A 56 -5.20 8.53 17.71
N ASP A 57 -3.99 9.09 17.76
CA ASP A 57 -2.74 8.32 17.68
C ASP A 57 -2.58 7.38 18.90
N LYS A 58 -2.98 7.82 20.10
CA LYS A 58 -2.99 6.96 21.30
C LYS A 58 -3.95 5.78 21.16
N ILE A 59 -5.14 6.01 20.61
CA ILE A 59 -6.13 4.93 20.42
C ILE A 59 -5.65 3.97 19.32
N ALA A 60 -5.10 4.51 18.23
CA ALA A 60 -4.56 3.73 17.12
C ALA A 60 -3.42 2.82 17.57
N ALA A 61 -2.49 3.35 18.39
CA ALA A 61 -1.40 2.57 18.97
C ALA A 61 -1.89 1.43 19.87
N LYS A 62 -2.91 1.68 20.71
CA LYS A 62 -3.53 0.65 21.55
C LYS A 62 -4.16 -0.48 20.74
N GLN A 63 -4.70 -0.17 19.56
CA GLN A 63 -5.37 -1.14 18.68
C GLN A 63 -4.45 -1.73 17.60
N GLN A 64 -3.15 -1.37 17.60
CA GLN A 64 -2.20 -1.74 16.54
C GLN A 64 -2.68 -1.41 15.13
N MET A 65 -3.41 -0.30 14.99
CA MET A 65 -3.96 0.18 13.72
C MET A 65 -3.30 1.47 13.28
N SER A 66 -3.34 1.76 11.98
CA SER A 66 -2.97 3.11 11.52
C SER A 66 -4.06 4.13 11.88
N ARG A 67 -3.68 5.39 12.06
CA ARG A 67 -4.65 6.49 12.26
C ARG A 67 -5.73 6.52 11.18
N SER A 68 -5.35 6.32 9.93
CA SER A 68 -6.30 6.30 8.79
C SER A 68 -7.27 5.13 8.82
N GLU A 69 -6.86 3.99 9.37
CA GLU A 69 -7.71 2.82 9.56
C GLU A 69 -8.69 3.03 10.71
N LEU A 70 -8.21 3.57 11.83
CA LEU A 70 -9.06 3.96 12.95
C LEU A 70 -10.15 4.97 12.55
N MET A 71 -9.77 6.03 11.81
CA MET A 71 -10.73 7.02 11.31
C MET A 71 -11.80 6.38 10.42
N ARG A 72 -11.40 5.49 9.50
CA ARG A 72 -12.35 4.79 8.63
C ARG A 72 -13.27 3.85 9.41
N ARG A 73 -12.74 3.12 10.38
CA ARG A 73 -13.54 2.26 11.24
C ARG A 73 -14.57 3.08 12.02
N ALA A 74 -14.17 4.22 12.57
CA ALA A 74 -15.09 5.13 13.24
C ALA A 74 -16.21 5.61 12.31
N ILE A 75 -15.88 6.02 11.08
CA ILE A 75 -16.88 6.40 10.07
C ILE A 75 -17.85 5.23 9.79
N ASN A 76 -17.32 4.03 9.53
CA ASN A 76 -18.13 2.84 9.26
C ASN A 76 -19.01 2.41 10.45
N THR A 77 -18.67 2.77 11.69
CA THR A 77 -19.57 2.54 12.84
C THR A 77 -20.82 3.44 12.77
N TYR A 78 -20.73 4.62 12.15
CA TYR A 78 -21.84 5.58 12.03
C TYR A 78 -22.54 5.52 10.68
N THR A 79 -21.92 4.93 9.66
CA THR A 79 -22.48 4.81 8.32
C THR A 79 -22.52 3.33 7.95
N ASP A 80 -23.71 2.79 7.64
CA ASP A 80 -23.91 1.42 7.11
C ASP A 80 -23.39 1.28 5.66
N VAL A 81 -22.22 1.86 5.38
CA VAL A 81 -21.52 1.74 4.11
C VAL A 81 -20.64 0.50 4.21
N ALA A 82 -21.15 -0.59 3.63
CA ALA A 82 -20.46 -1.87 3.46
C ALA A 82 -19.29 -1.77 2.47
#